data_AF-A0A5J4QXW9-F1
#
_entry.id   AF-A0A5J4QXW9-F1
#
_cell.length_a   1.000
_cell.length_b   1.000
_cell.length_c   1.000
_cell.angle_alpha   90.00
_cell.angle_beta   90.00
_cell.angle_gamma   90.00
#
_symmetry.space_group_name_H-M   'P 1'
#
loop_
_entity.id
_entity.type
_entity.pdbx_description
1 polymer ?
#
loop_
_entity_poly.entity_id
_entity_poly.type
_entity_poly.pdbx_seq_one_letter_code
_entity_poly.pdbx_strand_id
1 'polypeptide(L)'
;GDVHNAIRNLVEVMKQELLDSHSVRLDGLGTFTVISRARGKGVSSFDSVNHTQIAQLWVRFTPVSTYNHIDGTTRSIFTGVEFERVDKKNTPPPVTPGVFSVTDVTLNGTSVPQGSGELSVSSGNTLQIIGSHLGDAGLKATILIGDPTAPLSTVALANIGSVTVDASGASITVNITMNGRITRLLRADDDTLVYSFE
;
A
#
# COMPACT_ATOMS: atom_id res chain seq x y z
N GLY A 1 25.92 -31.76 0.98
CA GLY A 1 25.78 -32.67 -0.16
C GLY A 1 24.70 -33.71 0.10
N ASP A 2 24.83 -34.47 1.18
CA ASP A 2 24.01 -35.65 1.47
C ASP A 2 22.51 -35.38 1.69
N VAL A 3 22.17 -34.45 2.60
CA VAL A 3 20.76 -34.09 2.90
C VAL A 3 20.00 -33.63 1.66
N HIS A 4 20.64 -32.85 0.79
CA HIS A 4 20.01 -32.35 -0.42
C HIS A 4 19.74 -33.47 -1.44
N ASN A 5 20.61 -34.49 -1.49
CA ASN A 5 20.40 -35.68 -2.31
C ASN A 5 19.28 -36.55 -1.72
N ALA A 6 19.26 -36.75 -0.40
CA ALA A 6 18.21 -37.52 0.28
C ALA A 6 16.81 -36.93 0.02
N ILE A 7 16.66 -35.60 0.10
CA ILE A 7 15.37 -34.94 -0.17
C ILE A 7 14.95 -35.13 -1.63
N ARG A 8 15.87 -34.98 -2.60
CA ARG A 8 15.54 -35.20 -4.02
C ARG A 8 15.12 -36.63 -4.29
N ASN A 9 15.89 -37.60 -3.80
CA ASN A 9 15.60 -39.02 -3.98
C ASN A 9 14.25 -39.38 -3.35
N LEU A 10 13.92 -38.82 -2.18
CA LEU A 10 12.62 -39.01 -1.55
C LEU A 10 11.47 -38.54 -2.45
N VAL A 11 11.57 -37.35 -3.03
CA VAL A 11 10.54 -36.82 -3.94
C VAL A 11 10.39 -37.69 -5.20
N GLU A 12 11.49 -38.22 -5.73
CA GLU A 12 11.48 -39.14 -6.88
C GLU A 12 10.75 -40.44 -6.58
N VAL A 13 11.05 -41.08 -5.43
CA VAL A 13 10.36 -42.31 -4.99
C VAL A 13 8.89 -42.02 -4.71
N MET A 14 8.58 -40.92 -4.02
CA MET A 14 7.18 -40.52 -3.76
C MET A 14 6.39 -40.33 -5.06
N LYS A 15 7.01 -39.72 -6.08
CA LYS A 15 6.38 -39.55 -7.39
C LYS A 15 6.05 -40.89 -8.04
N GLN A 16 6.96 -41.86 -7.99
CA GLN A 16 6.73 -43.20 -8.54
C GLN A 16 5.56 -43.89 -7.84
N GLU A 17 5.58 -43.93 -6.51
CA GLU A 17 4.50 -44.54 -5.71
C GLU A 17 3.13 -43.88 -5.97
N LEU A 18 3.09 -42.55 -6.08
CA LEU A 18 1.85 -41.83 -6.38
C LEU A 18 1.35 -42.10 -7.81
N LEU A 19 2.24 -42.23 -8.79
CA LEU A 19 1.85 -42.57 -10.18
C LEU A 19 1.25 -43.97 -10.27
N ASP A 20 1.73 -44.90 -9.44
CA ASP A 20 1.18 -46.25 -9.31
C ASP A 20 -0.10 -46.28 -8.44
N SER A 21 -0.64 -45.10 -8.08
CA SER A 21 -1.84 -44.92 -7.27
C SER A 21 -1.72 -45.43 -5.82
N HIS A 22 -0.49 -45.64 -5.32
CA HIS A 22 -0.27 -45.82 -3.90
C HIS A 22 -0.41 -44.49 -3.15
N SER A 23 -0.76 -44.58 -1.86
CA SER A 23 -0.71 -43.43 -0.96
C SER A 23 0.58 -43.44 -0.17
N VAL A 24 1.28 -42.31 -0.11
CA VAL A 24 2.53 -42.19 0.63
C VAL A 24 2.28 -41.44 1.93
N ARG A 25 2.57 -42.08 3.06
CA ARG A 25 2.49 -41.48 4.39
C ARG A 25 3.90 -41.16 4.88
N LEU A 26 4.13 -39.90 5.23
CA LEU A 26 5.31 -39.46 5.94
C LEU A 26 4.92 -39.16 7.39
N ASP A 27 5.47 -39.93 8.31
CA ASP A 27 5.15 -39.80 9.73
C ASP A 27 5.56 -38.42 10.27
N GLY A 28 4.66 -37.82 11.06
CA GLY A 28 4.80 -36.45 11.54
C GLY A 28 4.46 -35.35 10.54
N LEU A 29 4.30 -35.66 9.24
CA LEU A 29 3.97 -34.69 8.20
C LEU A 29 2.55 -34.89 7.66
N GLY A 30 2.26 -36.02 7.04
CA GLY A 30 0.95 -36.28 6.45
C GLY A 30 0.96 -37.36 5.39
N THR A 31 -0.19 -37.52 4.75
CA THR A 31 -0.42 -38.50 3.70
C THR A 31 -0.67 -37.79 2.38
N PHE A 32 0.04 -38.22 1.35
CA PHE A 32 -0.15 -37.82 -0.04
C PHE A 32 -0.93 -38.91 -0.76
N THR A 33 -2.01 -38.52 -1.44
CA THR A 33 -2.87 -39.43 -2.20
C THR A 33 -3.23 -38.80 -3.53
N VAL A 34 -3.20 -39.58 -4.62
CA VAL A 34 -3.71 -39.11 -5.92
C VAL A 34 -5.23 -39.14 -5.92
N ILE A 35 -5.84 -38.05 -6.36
CA ILE A 35 -7.28 -37.93 -6.54
C ILE A 35 -7.56 -37.56 -7.98
N SER A 36 -8.51 -38.26 -8.57
CA SER A 36 -9.06 -37.94 -9.87
C SER A 36 -10.35 -37.14 -9.75
N ARG A 37 -10.50 -36.12 -10.58
CA ARG A 37 -11.80 -35.52 -10.88
C ARG A 37 -12.35 -36.17 -12.14
N ALA A 38 -13.50 -36.84 -12.05
CA ALA A 38 -14.19 -37.38 -13.21
C ALA A 38 -15.04 -36.32 -13.93
N ARG A 39 -15.27 -36.52 -15.23
CA ARG A 39 -16.26 -35.82 -16.06
C ARG A 39 -17.58 -36.60 -16.00
N GLY A 40 -18.69 -35.93 -15.68
CA GLY A 40 -20.02 -36.55 -15.68
C GLY A 40 -20.36 -37.33 -14.39
N LYS A 41 -21.39 -38.18 -14.46
CA LYS A 41 -21.98 -38.91 -13.31
C LYS A 41 -21.53 -40.38 -13.18
N GLY A 42 -20.47 -40.78 -13.88
CA GLY A 42 -19.97 -42.17 -13.91
C GLY A 42 -20.60 -43.02 -15.03
N VAL A 43 -20.38 -44.34 -14.97
CA VAL A 43 -20.89 -45.35 -15.91
C VAL A 43 -21.68 -46.43 -15.19
N SER A 44 -22.59 -47.08 -15.91
CA SER A 44 -23.50 -48.11 -15.37
C SER A 44 -22.86 -49.48 -15.18
N SER A 45 -21.75 -49.79 -15.87
CA SER A 45 -21.03 -51.06 -15.76
C SER A 45 -19.52 -50.84 -15.76
N PHE A 46 -18.79 -51.81 -15.19
CA PHE A 46 -17.33 -51.80 -15.13
C PHE A 46 -16.69 -51.80 -16.53
N ASP A 47 -17.25 -52.57 -17.47
CA ASP A 47 -16.76 -52.66 -18.85
C ASP A 47 -16.92 -51.34 -19.62
N SER A 48 -17.75 -50.41 -19.12
CA SER A 48 -17.99 -49.10 -19.74
C SER A 48 -17.07 -48.00 -19.21
N VAL A 49 -16.14 -48.32 -18.31
CA VAL A 49 -15.18 -47.34 -17.77
C VAL A 49 -14.19 -46.94 -18.86
N ASN A 50 -13.99 -45.63 -19.04
CA ASN A 50 -13.11 -45.08 -20.07
C ASN A 50 -12.16 -44.03 -19.46
N HIS A 51 -10.90 -44.05 -19.88
CA HIS A 51 -9.87 -43.09 -19.44
C HIS A 51 -10.25 -41.63 -19.72
N THR A 52 -11.02 -41.36 -20.78
CA THR A 52 -11.51 -40.01 -21.13
C THR A 52 -12.43 -39.40 -20.07
N GLN A 53 -12.97 -40.22 -19.17
CA GLN A 53 -13.78 -39.79 -18.05
C GLN A 53 -12.96 -39.09 -16.97
N ILE A 54 -11.64 -39.30 -16.89
CA ILE A 54 -10.82 -38.56 -15.94
C ILE A 54 -10.52 -37.17 -16.52
N ALA A 55 -11.02 -36.14 -15.83
CA ALA A 55 -10.78 -34.75 -16.21
C ALA A 55 -9.37 -34.31 -15.82
N GLN A 56 -8.99 -34.59 -14.57
CA GLN A 56 -7.78 -34.07 -13.93
C GLN A 56 -7.32 -35.01 -12.80
N LEU A 57 -6.01 -35.14 -12.62
CA LEU A 57 -5.35 -35.81 -11.51
C LEU A 57 -4.58 -34.78 -10.67
N TRP A 58 -4.68 -34.91 -9.36
CA TRP A 58 -4.14 -33.96 -8.40
C TRP A 58 -3.63 -34.75 -7.21
N VAL A 59 -2.51 -34.33 -6.63
CA VAL A 59 -2.05 -34.89 -5.36
C VAL A 59 -2.74 -34.13 -4.23
N ARG A 60 -3.56 -34.83 -3.43
CA ARG A 60 -4.09 -34.31 -2.18
C ARG A 60 -3.11 -34.61 -1.06
N PHE A 61 -2.71 -33.57 -0.34
CA PHE A 61 -2.00 -33.70 0.92
C PHE A 61 -2.99 -33.58 2.08
N THR A 62 -3.01 -34.60 2.94
CA THR A 62 -3.75 -34.61 4.20
C THR A 62 -2.73 -34.55 5.33
N PRO A 63 -2.58 -33.43 6.05
CA PRO A 63 -1.61 -33.31 7.13
C PRO A 63 -1.95 -34.27 8.28
N VAL A 64 -0.92 -34.72 9.00
CA VAL A 64 -1.15 -35.38 10.30
C VAL A 64 -1.80 -34.37 11.22
N SER A 65 -3.00 -34.67 11.71
CA SER A 65 -3.61 -33.88 12.77
C SER A 65 -3.23 -34.46 14.11
N THR A 66 -2.73 -33.61 15.00
CA THR A 66 -2.59 -33.95 16.41
C THR A 66 -3.88 -33.59 17.13
N TYR A 67 -4.55 -34.59 17.69
CA TYR A 67 -5.68 -34.38 18.59
C TYR A 67 -5.13 -33.97 19.96
N ASN A 68 -5.48 -32.78 20.43
CA ASN A 68 -5.14 -32.34 21.78
C ASN A 68 -6.39 -32.46 22.67
N HIS A 69 -6.37 -33.37 23.64
CA HIS A 69 -7.55 -33.76 24.43
C HIS A 69 -8.07 -32.63 25.36
N ILE A 70 -7.24 -31.61 25.64
CA ILE A 70 -7.58 -30.52 26.56
C ILE A 70 -8.51 -29.46 25.90
N ASP A 71 -8.34 -29.20 24.60
CA ASP A 71 -9.03 -28.11 23.88
C ASP A 71 -10.17 -28.59 22.96
N GLY A 72 -10.43 -29.90 22.88
CA GLY A 72 -11.50 -30.49 22.05
C GLY A 72 -11.37 -30.25 20.54
N THR A 73 -10.25 -29.69 20.06
CA THR A 73 -10.07 -29.29 18.65
C THR A 73 -8.92 -30.04 18.00
N THR A 74 -9.20 -30.62 16.84
CA THR A 74 -8.21 -31.24 15.95
C THR A 74 -7.40 -30.14 15.26
N ARG A 75 -6.12 -29.96 15.62
CA ARG A 75 -5.25 -28.95 15.00
C ARG A 75 -4.47 -29.57 13.83
N SER A 76 -4.62 -29.00 12.65
CA SER A 76 -3.80 -29.27 11.46
C SER A 76 -2.48 -28.48 11.56
N ILE A 77 -1.43 -28.87 10.82
CA ILE A 77 -0.05 -28.29 10.83
C ILE A 77 0.01 -26.78 10.50
N PHE A 78 -1.11 -26.12 10.22
CA PHE A 78 -1.23 -24.67 10.03
C PHE A 78 -1.21 -23.85 11.33
N THR A 79 -0.63 -24.36 12.42
CA THR A 79 -0.46 -23.59 13.66
C THR A 79 0.69 -22.60 13.52
N GLY A 80 0.42 -21.31 13.74
CA GLY A 80 1.44 -20.25 13.65
C GLY A 80 1.62 -19.65 12.25
N VAL A 81 0.73 -19.94 11.29
CA VAL A 81 0.68 -19.23 10.01
C VAL A 81 -0.45 -18.22 10.01
N GLU A 82 -0.15 -16.99 9.63
CA GLU A 82 -1.14 -15.95 9.37
C GLU A 82 -1.47 -15.94 7.88
N PHE A 83 -2.76 -15.99 7.56
CA PHE A 83 -3.23 -15.90 6.19
C PHE A 83 -3.61 -14.46 5.87
N GLU A 84 -2.92 -13.85 4.91
CA GLU A 84 -3.33 -12.57 4.36
C GLU A 84 -4.22 -12.78 3.14
N ARG A 85 -5.32 -12.03 3.11
CA ARG A 85 -6.26 -11.98 1.98
C ARG A 85 -5.60 -11.27 0.80
N VAL A 86 -5.40 -11.96 -0.33
CA VAL A 86 -4.77 -11.41 -1.55
C VAL A 86 -5.49 -10.17 -2.06
N ASP A 87 -6.80 -10.10 -1.88
CA ASP A 87 -7.61 -8.92 -2.15
C ASP A 87 -7.17 -7.71 -1.32
N LYS A 88 -6.82 -7.88 -0.04
CA LYS A 88 -6.29 -6.78 0.79
C LYS A 88 -4.89 -6.33 0.38
N LYS A 89 -4.05 -7.27 -0.07
CA LYS A 89 -2.68 -6.97 -0.52
C LYS A 89 -2.64 -6.09 -1.78
N ASN A 90 -3.65 -6.21 -2.64
CA ASN A 90 -3.77 -5.45 -3.89
C ASN A 90 -4.82 -4.33 -3.83
N THR A 91 -5.53 -4.18 -2.71
CA THR A 91 -6.41 -3.03 -2.52
C THR A 91 -5.53 -1.87 -2.08
N PRO A 92 -5.46 -0.76 -2.85
CA PRO A 92 -4.84 0.46 -2.35
C PRO A 92 -5.47 0.73 -0.98
N PRO A 93 -4.69 0.99 0.08
CA PRO A 93 -5.26 1.28 1.38
C PRO A 93 -6.36 2.33 1.21
N PRO A 94 -7.53 2.16 1.87
CA PRO A 94 -8.57 3.17 1.79
C PRO A 94 -7.91 4.51 2.07
N VAL A 95 -8.08 5.48 1.16
CA VAL A 95 -7.65 6.85 1.36
C VAL A 95 -8.37 7.36 2.60
N THR A 96 -7.78 7.14 3.78
CA THR A 96 -7.97 8.06 4.88
C THR A 96 -7.59 9.40 4.28
N PRO A 97 -8.48 10.41 4.25
CA PRO A 97 -8.08 11.75 3.86
C PRO A 97 -6.87 12.05 4.73
N GLY A 98 -5.68 12.04 4.14
CA GLY A 98 -4.50 12.26 4.94
C GLY A 98 -4.60 13.68 5.46
N VAL A 99 -4.13 13.86 6.67
CA VAL A 99 -4.27 15.14 7.35
C VAL A 99 -3.52 16.18 6.52
N PHE A 100 -4.28 17.19 6.05
CA PHE A 100 -3.69 18.36 5.40
C PHE A 100 -2.65 18.96 6.34
N SER A 101 -1.40 19.08 5.87
CA SER A 101 -0.32 19.64 6.68
C SER A 101 0.69 20.34 5.80
N VAL A 102 1.24 21.45 6.31
CA VAL A 102 2.44 22.11 5.77
C VAL A 102 3.58 21.80 6.73
N THR A 103 4.60 21.11 6.26
CA THR A 103 5.74 20.68 7.08
C THR A 103 6.93 21.61 6.95
N ASP A 104 7.11 22.24 5.79
CA ASP A 104 8.19 23.18 5.55
C ASP A 104 7.82 24.19 4.46
N VAL A 105 8.49 25.34 4.49
CA VAL A 105 8.41 26.36 3.45
C VAL A 105 9.83 26.77 3.09
N THR A 106 10.16 26.84 1.81
CA THR A 106 11.48 27.32 1.36
C THR A 106 11.33 28.51 0.41
N LEU A 107 12.23 29.47 0.53
CA LEU A 107 12.38 30.59 -0.40
C LEU A 107 13.72 30.46 -1.12
N ASN A 108 13.69 30.33 -2.45
CA ASN A 108 14.88 30.12 -3.28
C ASN A 108 15.74 28.94 -2.76
N GLY A 109 15.08 27.88 -2.27
CA GLY A 109 15.72 26.69 -1.73
C GLY A 109 16.23 26.80 -0.29
N THR A 110 16.08 27.96 0.37
CA THR A 110 16.42 28.13 1.80
C THR A 110 15.16 27.94 2.64
N SER A 111 15.20 27.05 3.64
CA SER A 111 14.06 26.83 4.56
C SER A 111 13.77 28.09 5.38
N VAL A 112 12.49 28.40 5.49
CA VAL A 112 11.91 29.52 6.25
C VAL A 112 10.95 28.90 7.28
N PRO A 113 11.44 28.57 8.48
CA PRO A 113 10.67 27.83 9.47
C PRO A 113 9.53 28.68 10.06
N GLN A 114 8.58 28.01 10.69
CA GLN A 114 7.46 28.66 11.38
C GLN A 114 7.99 29.57 12.51
N GLY A 115 7.42 30.76 12.66
CA GLY A 115 7.87 31.75 13.65
C GLY A 115 9.18 32.46 13.29
N SER A 116 9.61 32.46 12.03
CA SER A 116 10.77 33.23 11.54
C SER A 116 10.56 34.76 11.53
N GLY A 117 9.43 35.25 12.05
CA GLY A 117 8.94 36.61 11.97
C GLY A 117 8.19 36.87 10.67
N GLU A 118 8.93 36.98 9.56
CA GLU A 118 8.37 37.51 8.32
C GLU A 118 9.02 36.87 7.09
N LEU A 119 8.20 36.64 6.04
CA LEU A 119 8.70 36.17 4.75
C LEU A 119 8.59 37.29 3.71
N SER A 120 9.71 37.95 3.43
CA SER A 120 9.80 38.91 2.33
C SER A 120 9.95 38.19 1.00
N VAL A 121 9.06 38.49 0.06
CA VAL A 121 9.10 37.93 -1.30
C VAL A 121 9.25 39.05 -2.32
N SER A 122 9.97 38.74 -3.40
CA SER A 122 10.20 39.62 -4.53
C SER A 122 9.96 38.90 -5.84
N SER A 123 9.64 39.68 -6.88
CA SER A 123 9.46 39.14 -8.23
C SER A 123 10.69 38.35 -8.66
N GLY A 124 10.48 37.13 -9.14
CA GLY A 124 11.53 36.17 -9.50
C GLY A 124 11.92 35.21 -8.37
N ASN A 125 11.41 35.36 -7.14
CA ASN A 125 11.60 34.34 -6.10
C ASN A 125 10.79 33.08 -6.40
N THR A 126 11.35 31.93 -6.00
CA THR A 126 10.66 30.65 -6.00
C THR A 126 10.29 30.30 -4.57
N LEU A 127 9.00 30.31 -4.26
CA LEU A 127 8.47 29.87 -2.99
C LEU A 127 8.01 28.41 -3.12
N GLN A 128 8.55 27.51 -2.31
CA GLN A 128 8.13 26.12 -2.28
C GLN A 128 7.52 25.80 -0.93
N ILE A 129 6.31 25.26 -0.95
CA ILE A 129 5.56 24.82 0.22
C ILE A 129 5.53 23.29 0.18
N ILE A 130 5.93 22.66 1.27
CA ILE A 130 6.10 21.20 1.37
C ILE A 130 5.13 20.70 2.44
N GLY A 131 4.47 19.57 2.16
CA GLY A 131 3.42 19.08 3.04
C GLY A 131 2.76 17.82 2.54
N SER A 132 1.53 17.60 3.01
CA SER A 132 0.68 16.48 2.59
C SER A 132 -0.71 17.01 2.23
N HIS A 133 -1.32 16.44 1.19
CA HIS A 133 -2.67 16.78 0.73
C HIS A 133 -2.84 18.25 0.28
N LEU A 134 -1.77 18.89 -0.19
CA LEU A 134 -1.79 20.30 -0.59
C LEU A 134 -2.66 20.54 -1.84
N GLY A 135 -2.89 19.52 -2.67
CA GLY A 135 -3.75 19.58 -3.85
C GLY A 135 -5.25 19.52 -3.58
N ASP A 136 -5.68 19.11 -2.39
CA ASP A 136 -7.11 18.84 -2.10
C ASP A 136 -7.92 20.14 -1.93
N ALA A 137 -7.35 21.13 -1.25
CA ALA A 137 -7.97 22.42 -0.98
C ALA A 137 -7.19 23.62 -1.57
N GLY A 138 -5.88 23.46 -1.84
CA GLY A 138 -5.00 24.58 -2.16
C GLY A 138 -4.80 25.54 -0.98
N LEU A 139 -4.08 26.64 -1.21
CA LEU A 139 -3.68 27.59 -0.17
C LEU A 139 -3.96 29.04 -0.58
N LYS A 140 -4.13 29.89 0.44
CA LYS A 140 -4.12 31.35 0.39
C LYS A 140 -2.97 31.88 1.25
N ALA A 141 -2.53 33.10 0.97
CA ALA A 141 -1.52 33.81 1.75
C ALA A 141 -2.09 35.10 2.32
N THR A 142 -1.80 35.38 3.58
CA THR A 142 -1.94 36.73 4.14
C THR A 142 -0.66 37.50 3.83
N ILE A 143 -0.82 38.61 3.09
CA ILE A 143 0.28 39.38 2.52
C ILE A 143 0.06 40.88 2.70
N LEU A 144 1.15 41.60 2.97
CA LEU A 144 1.26 43.04 2.86
C LEU A 144 1.88 43.39 1.50
N ILE A 145 1.20 44.22 0.71
CA ILE A 145 1.64 44.65 -0.61
C ILE A 145 1.82 46.17 -0.59
N GLY A 146 2.98 46.65 -1.03
CA GLY A 146 3.28 48.08 -1.10
C GLY A 146 3.84 48.65 0.21
N ASP A 147 3.18 49.68 0.74
CA ASP A 147 3.66 50.47 1.89
C ASP A 147 3.70 49.62 3.18
N PRO A 148 4.73 49.75 4.04
CA PRO A 148 4.82 49.03 5.32
C PRO A 148 3.63 49.25 6.27
N THR A 149 2.85 50.31 6.08
CA THR A 149 1.65 50.64 6.87
C THR A 149 0.35 50.17 6.23
N ALA A 150 0.41 49.58 5.03
CA ALA A 150 -0.75 49.05 4.34
C ALA A 150 -1.40 47.92 5.14
N PRO A 151 -2.74 47.78 5.09
CA PRO A 151 -3.41 46.66 5.74
C PRO A 151 -3.02 45.33 5.11
N LEU A 152 -2.91 44.29 5.94
CA LEU A 152 -2.75 42.92 5.47
C LEU A 152 -4.00 42.48 4.69
N SER A 153 -3.77 41.72 3.62
CA SER A 153 -4.82 41.15 2.78
C SER A 153 -4.63 39.66 2.62
N THR A 154 -5.72 38.88 2.62
CA THR A 154 -5.68 37.45 2.32
C THR A 154 -6.01 37.24 0.84
N VAL A 155 -5.07 36.66 0.09
CA VAL A 155 -5.17 36.47 -1.36
C VAL A 155 -4.85 35.03 -1.75
N ALA A 156 -5.40 34.57 -2.87
CA ALA A 156 -5.03 33.29 -3.45
C ALA A 156 -3.56 33.30 -3.90
N LEU A 157 -2.87 32.15 -3.82
CA LEU A 157 -1.47 32.06 -4.28
C LEU A 157 -1.30 32.41 -5.76
N ALA A 158 -2.32 32.20 -6.59
CA ALA A 158 -2.31 32.61 -7.99
C ALA A 158 -2.25 34.14 -8.20
N ASN A 159 -2.62 34.93 -7.19
CA ASN A 159 -2.55 36.39 -7.26
C ASN A 159 -1.14 36.91 -6.98
N ILE A 160 -0.27 36.14 -6.32
CA ILE A 160 1.11 36.52 -5.99
C ILE A 160 2.15 35.97 -6.99
N GLY A 161 1.77 34.99 -7.81
CA GLY A 161 2.66 34.32 -8.75
C GLY A 161 2.02 33.18 -9.53
N SER A 162 2.81 32.52 -10.38
CA SER A 162 2.36 31.31 -11.08
C SER A 162 2.49 30.09 -10.16
N VAL A 163 1.41 29.34 -9.98
CA VAL A 163 1.34 28.20 -9.05
C VAL A 163 1.40 26.89 -9.81
N THR A 164 2.24 25.96 -9.35
CA THR A 164 2.28 24.57 -9.80
C THR A 164 2.23 23.64 -8.60
N VAL A 165 1.34 22.65 -8.64
CA VAL A 165 1.24 21.59 -7.62
C VAL A 165 1.87 20.33 -8.19
N ASP A 166 2.68 19.63 -7.41
CA ASP A 166 3.22 18.34 -7.81
C ASP A 166 2.10 17.30 -7.99
N ALA A 167 2.36 16.27 -8.80
CA ALA A 167 1.37 15.22 -9.06
C ALA A 167 0.99 14.41 -7.82
N SER A 168 1.87 14.39 -6.81
CA SER A 168 1.64 13.76 -5.50
C SER A 168 0.83 14.61 -4.52
N GLY A 169 0.63 15.91 -4.77
CA GLY A 169 0.03 16.84 -3.82
C GLY A 169 0.87 17.07 -2.55
N ALA A 170 2.18 16.80 -2.60
CA ALA A 170 3.12 16.98 -1.49
C ALA A 170 3.90 18.30 -1.56
N SER A 171 3.84 19.01 -2.70
CA SER A 171 4.54 20.28 -2.86
C SER A 171 3.79 21.25 -3.76
N ILE A 172 3.69 22.51 -3.31
CA ILE A 172 3.26 23.63 -4.13
C ILE A 172 4.47 24.51 -4.40
N THR A 173 4.74 24.81 -5.66
CA THR A 173 5.74 25.80 -6.08
C THR A 173 5.03 27.04 -6.61
N VAL A 174 5.44 28.21 -6.15
CA VAL A 174 4.95 29.51 -6.59
C VAL A 174 6.12 30.33 -7.12
N ASN A 175 6.11 30.64 -8.41
CA ASN A 175 7.06 31.61 -8.98
C ASN A 175 6.47 33.01 -8.78
N ILE A 176 7.04 33.74 -7.84
CA ILE A 176 6.55 35.04 -7.38
C ILE A 176 6.73 36.09 -8.48
N THR A 177 5.68 36.88 -8.75
CA THR A 177 5.70 37.92 -9.79
C THR A 177 5.63 39.34 -9.24
N MET A 178 5.50 39.50 -7.91
CA MET A 178 5.36 40.77 -7.22
C MET A 178 6.23 40.87 -5.96
N ASN A 179 6.29 42.06 -5.37
CA ASN A 179 6.98 42.29 -4.11
C ASN A 179 5.96 42.39 -2.97
N GLY A 180 6.26 41.78 -1.83
CA GLY A 180 5.41 41.85 -0.65
C GLY A 180 5.99 41.10 0.54
N ARG A 181 5.25 41.10 1.65
CA ARG A 181 5.59 40.37 2.88
C ARG A 181 4.48 39.42 3.23
N ILE A 182 4.76 38.12 3.18
CA ILE A 182 3.83 37.05 3.57
C ILE A 182 3.99 36.80 5.05
N THR A 183 2.88 36.78 5.79
CA THR A 183 2.87 36.54 7.24
C THR A 183 2.26 35.19 7.59
N ARG A 184 1.28 34.71 6.81
CA ARG A 184 0.56 33.46 7.08
C ARG A 184 0.15 32.73 5.81
N LEU A 185 0.05 31.41 5.90
CA LEU A 185 -0.57 30.54 4.91
C LEU A 185 -1.83 29.92 5.52
N LEU A 186 -2.92 29.93 4.76
CA LEU A 186 -4.23 29.40 5.17
C LEU A 186 -4.77 28.45 4.11
N ARG A 187 -5.61 27.49 4.51
CA ARG A 187 -6.34 26.67 3.54
C ARG A 187 -7.29 27.55 2.72
N ALA A 188 -7.46 27.23 1.45
CA ALA A 188 -8.30 28.06 0.59
C ALA A 188 -9.81 27.83 0.79
N ASP A 189 -10.22 26.69 1.35
CA ASP A 189 -11.62 26.28 1.53
C ASP A 189 -12.27 26.90 2.77
N ASP A 190 -11.57 26.96 3.90
CA ASP A 190 -12.12 27.42 5.19
C ASP A 190 -11.28 28.49 5.91
N ASP A 191 -10.22 28.98 5.29
CA ASP A 191 -9.28 29.95 5.86
C ASP A 191 -8.64 29.48 7.19
N THR A 192 -8.57 28.17 7.43
CA THR A 192 -7.82 27.61 8.57
C THR A 192 -6.34 27.92 8.42
N LEU A 193 -5.73 28.49 9.46
CA LEU A 193 -4.28 28.75 9.51
C LEU A 193 -3.50 27.42 9.47
N VAL A 194 -2.53 27.32 8.55
CA VAL A 194 -1.68 26.12 8.40
C VAL A 194 -0.20 26.41 8.57
N TYR A 195 0.23 27.66 8.40
CA TYR A 195 1.61 28.07 8.62
C TYR A 195 1.68 29.54 9.01
N SER A 196 2.42 29.87 10.07
CA SER A 196 2.64 31.25 10.53
C SER A 196 4.13 31.59 10.44
N PHE A 197 4.49 32.63 9.70
CA PHE A 197 5.85 33.17 9.77
C PHE A 197 6.01 34.01 11.03
N GLU A 198 4.94 34.65 11.53
CA GLU A 198 4.90 35.35 12.81
C GLU A 198 4.98 34.41 14.01
#